data_AF-A0A172WNI8-F1
#
_entry.id   AF-A0A172WNI8-F1
#
_cell.length_a   1.000
_cell.length_b   1.000
_cell.length_c   1.000
_cell.angle_alpha   90.00
_cell.angle_beta   90.00
_cell.angle_gamma   90.00
#
_symmetry.space_group_name_H-M   'P 1'
#
loop_
_entity.id
_entity.type
_entity.pdbx_description
1 polymer ?
#
loop_
_entity_poly.entity_id
_entity_poly.type
_entity_poly.pdbx_seq_one_letter_code
_entity_poly.pdbx_strand_id
1 'polypeptide(L)'
;MPKAENTPLPPYPRLGECYRLLAKALDTKASNRHVDQLARQGDFDWQLITQLRQELIEAPLLARSNPDFTAFVMSAEKSFHQGYIKLIRTVQLDALTRQESLPALITHLFAPFAASFLLQMQRAVASPPIAMLLNDQQHPVAVIFSWLEHELGIEPHRLGHQLYPDANGENKNGRELMQRWRQGKQLPTLQRISLLQKTLLGAFTVRERLITAFTEWLIIARALAVFDEAAAAHLKLRDCILREVLSDVQPDDIGAKLAALNVQASAHKRDMVCHGLVLDDQLKRTTDKSVGQQARTRFALDQFRHQISIHEPESVSTYFLEFLEGRWHVLAGQLETALGHYEQAADLALYRSGETQKIILREALLLAAYQGALPLYKRLKHRALVMGFSFLPAWDEAVATAQELKTMRYNFEDRFPVHGRFPESRMSLH
;
A
#
# COMPACT_ATOMS: atom_id res chain seq x y z
N MET A 1 -21.79 -4.97 -17.87
CA MET A 1 -21.04 -3.73 -18.12
C MET A 1 -19.64 -4.09 -18.58
N PRO A 2 -19.13 -3.48 -19.66
CA PRO A 2 -17.75 -3.71 -20.07
C PRO A 2 -16.83 -3.18 -18.95
N LYS A 3 -16.01 -4.07 -18.41
CA LYS A 3 -14.95 -3.74 -17.44
C LYS A 3 -13.72 -3.26 -18.21
N ALA A 4 -13.11 -2.20 -17.69
CA ALA A 4 -11.74 -1.75 -17.94
C ALA A 4 -11.46 -0.96 -19.22
N GLU A 5 -11.88 0.31 -19.26
CA GLU A 5 -11.02 1.37 -19.78
C GLU A 5 -10.93 2.48 -18.71
N ASN A 6 -9.74 2.64 -18.13
CA ASN A 6 -9.31 3.71 -17.20
C ASN A 6 -10.07 3.89 -15.87
N THR A 7 -10.08 2.87 -15.01
CA THR A 7 -10.29 3.16 -13.57
C THR A 7 -9.01 3.83 -13.02
N PRO A 8 -9.08 5.06 -12.50
CA PRO A 8 -7.91 5.79 -12.01
C PRO A 8 -7.29 5.02 -10.84
N LEU A 9 -5.97 4.94 -10.80
CA LEU A 9 -5.26 4.33 -9.68
C LEU A 9 -5.61 5.10 -8.38
N PRO A 10 -5.81 4.40 -7.25
CA PRO A 10 -6.07 5.08 -5.99
C PRO A 10 -4.85 5.91 -5.57
N PRO A 11 -5.00 7.02 -4.84
CA PRO A 11 -3.88 7.86 -4.40
C PRO A 11 -2.87 7.08 -3.55
N TYR A 12 -3.35 6.23 -2.63
CA TYR A 12 -2.48 5.34 -1.88
C TYR A 12 -2.09 4.10 -2.72
N PRO A 13 -0.80 3.71 -2.76
CA PRO A 13 -0.36 2.40 -3.22
C PRO A 13 -1.12 1.23 -2.59
N ARG A 14 -1.53 0.28 -3.41
CA ARG A 14 -2.15 -0.96 -2.90
C ARG A 14 -1.10 -1.79 -2.18
N LEU A 15 -1.49 -2.55 -1.16
CA LEU A 15 -0.57 -3.45 -0.45
C LEU A 15 0.17 -4.39 -1.40
N GLY A 16 -0.51 -4.95 -2.41
CA GLY A 16 0.13 -5.80 -3.41
C GLY A 16 1.24 -5.08 -4.19
N GLU A 17 1.09 -3.79 -4.47
CA GLU A 17 2.15 -2.98 -5.12
C GLU A 17 3.34 -2.82 -4.18
N CYS A 18 3.09 -2.53 -2.89
CA CYS A 18 4.12 -2.40 -1.85
C CYS A 18 4.91 -3.70 -1.67
N TYR A 19 4.23 -4.84 -1.49
CA TYR A 19 4.89 -6.15 -1.34
C TYR A 19 5.66 -6.55 -2.60
N ARG A 20 5.12 -6.26 -3.79
CA ARG A 20 5.84 -6.53 -5.04
C ARG A 20 7.14 -5.74 -5.13
N LEU A 21 7.12 -4.46 -4.75
CA LEU A 21 8.30 -3.62 -4.74
C LEU A 21 9.31 -4.09 -3.69
N LEU A 22 8.85 -4.42 -2.48
CA LEU A 22 9.70 -4.96 -1.41
C LEU A 22 10.34 -6.29 -1.81
N ALA A 23 9.58 -7.21 -2.41
CA ALA A 23 10.12 -8.48 -2.91
C ALA A 23 11.13 -8.28 -4.07
N LYS A 24 10.91 -7.28 -4.94
CA LYS A 24 11.92 -6.88 -5.94
C LYS A 24 13.19 -6.35 -5.24
N ALA A 25 13.03 -5.54 -4.19
CA ALA A 25 14.11 -4.92 -3.42
C ALA A 25 14.94 -5.93 -2.61
N LEU A 26 14.33 -7.03 -2.16
CA LEU A 26 14.99 -8.12 -1.44
C LEU A 26 15.47 -9.28 -2.32
N ASP A 27 15.14 -9.28 -3.62
CA ASP A 27 15.45 -10.38 -4.56
C ASP A 27 14.67 -11.68 -4.33
N THR A 28 13.44 -11.57 -3.81
CA THR A 28 12.69 -12.72 -3.28
C THR A 28 11.38 -12.98 -4.03
N LYS A 29 11.03 -12.18 -5.04
CA LYS A 29 9.74 -12.28 -5.76
C LYS A 29 9.46 -13.69 -6.30
N ALA A 30 10.50 -14.43 -6.72
CA ALA A 30 10.43 -15.81 -7.22
C ALA A 30 9.28 -16.11 -8.23
N SER A 31 8.89 -15.11 -9.04
CA SER A 31 7.75 -15.21 -9.98
C SER A 31 6.40 -15.58 -9.32
N ASN A 32 6.21 -15.23 -8.04
CA ASN A 32 4.97 -15.48 -7.31
C ASN A 32 3.80 -14.74 -8.01
N ARG A 33 2.83 -15.50 -8.54
CA ARG A 33 1.70 -14.93 -9.30
C ARG A 33 0.70 -14.20 -8.39
N HIS A 34 0.61 -14.59 -7.12
CA HIS A 34 -0.36 -14.00 -6.19
C HIS A 34 -0.03 -12.54 -5.88
N VAL A 35 1.25 -12.18 -5.74
CA VAL A 35 1.63 -10.77 -5.50
C VAL A 35 1.34 -9.87 -6.71
N ASP A 36 1.52 -10.40 -7.93
CA ASP A 36 1.16 -9.68 -9.15
C ASP A 36 -0.36 -9.53 -9.30
N GLN A 37 -1.13 -10.54 -8.88
CA GLN A 37 -2.58 -10.48 -8.87
C GLN A 37 -3.11 -9.46 -7.85
N LEU A 38 -2.60 -9.45 -6.61
CA LEU A 38 -2.97 -8.45 -5.59
C LEU A 38 -2.61 -7.03 -6.03
N ALA A 39 -1.44 -6.83 -6.66
CA ALA A 39 -1.07 -5.53 -7.20
C ALA A 39 -2.08 -5.03 -8.24
N ARG A 40 -2.57 -5.91 -9.12
CA ARG A 40 -3.51 -5.56 -10.20
C ARG A 40 -4.97 -5.45 -9.77
N GLN A 41 -5.44 -6.37 -8.93
CA GLN A 41 -6.85 -6.51 -8.58
C GLN A 41 -7.21 -5.87 -7.23
N GLY A 42 -6.21 -5.47 -6.44
CA GLY A 42 -6.41 -4.99 -5.07
C GLY A 42 -6.61 -6.14 -4.09
N ASP A 43 -7.25 -5.84 -2.96
CA ASP A 43 -7.40 -6.76 -1.82
C ASP A 43 -8.54 -7.78 -2.04
N PHE A 44 -8.40 -8.61 -3.07
CA PHE A 44 -9.38 -9.64 -3.40
C PHE A 44 -9.35 -10.82 -2.41
N ASP A 45 -8.20 -11.06 -1.77
CA ASP A 45 -8.03 -12.08 -0.75
C ASP A 45 -7.08 -11.62 0.37
N TRP A 46 -7.65 -11.30 1.53
CA TRP A 46 -6.92 -10.90 2.73
C TRP A 46 -5.99 -11.99 3.29
N GLN A 47 -6.33 -13.27 3.12
CA GLN A 47 -5.57 -14.40 3.69
C GLN A 47 -4.19 -14.52 3.05
N LEU A 48 -4.07 -14.10 1.79
CA LEU A 48 -2.80 -14.07 1.06
C LEU A 48 -1.77 -13.14 1.70
N ILE A 49 -2.16 -12.10 2.45
CA ILE A 49 -1.19 -11.15 3.01
C ILE A 49 -0.21 -11.86 3.94
N THR A 50 -0.72 -12.70 4.86
CA THR A 50 0.13 -13.46 5.79
C THR A 50 1.05 -14.43 5.04
N GLN A 51 0.49 -15.14 4.07
CA GLN A 51 1.25 -16.06 3.23
C GLN A 51 2.35 -15.34 2.44
N LEU A 52 2.06 -14.18 1.84
CA LEU A 52 3.04 -13.41 1.08
C LEU A 52 4.16 -12.85 1.95
N ARG A 53 3.88 -12.45 3.19
CA ARG A 53 4.93 -12.04 4.13
C ARG A 53 5.89 -13.19 4.41
N GLN A 54 5.35 -14.39 4.61
CA GLN A 54 6.16 -15.58 4.84
C GLN A 54 6.97 -15.96 3.58
N GLU A 55 6.32 -16.05 2.42
CA GLU A 55 6.92 -16.54 1.17
C GLU A 55 7.89 -15.53 0.53
N LEU A 56 7.59 -14.23 0.59
CA LEU A 56 8.37 -13.19 -0.09
C LEU A 56 9.43 -12.55 0.81
N ILE A 57 9.36 -12.69 2.13
CA ILE A 57 10.25 -11.95 3.04
C ILE A 57 10.90 -12.91 4.01
N GLU A 58 10.10 -13.52 4.89
CA GLU A 58 10.61 -14.29 6.02
C GLU A 58 11.43 -15.51 5.59
N ALA A 59 10.82 -16.44 4.84
CA ALA A 59 11.47 -17.70 4.48
C ALA A 59 12.72 -17.50 3.59
N PRO A 60 12.71 -16.62 2.57
CA PRO A 60 13.91 -16.35 1.78
C PRO A 60 15.05 -15.72 2.57
N LEU A 61 14.75 -14.78 3.48
CA LEU A 61 15.77 -14.15 4.33
C LEU A 61 16.33 -15.17 5.33
N LEU A 62 15.49 -15.90 6.08
CA LEU A 62 15.93 -16.96 6.99
C LEU A 62 16.83 -18.00 6.32
N ALA A 63 16.56 -18.34 5.06
CA ALA A 63 17.36 -19.31 4.31
C ALA A 63 18.73 -18.79 3.85
N ARG A 64 18.94 -17.46 3.82
CA ARG A 64 20.07 -16.82 3.13
C ARG A 64 20.79 -15.73 3.93
N SER A 65 20.26 -15.32 5.08
CA SER A 65 20.81 -14.29 5.95
C SER A 65 20.72 -14.72 7.43
N ASN A 66 21.13 -13.82 8.33
CA ASN A 66 21.10 -14.02 9.76
C ASN A 66 19.65 -14.04 10.31
N PRO A 67 19.27 -14.99 11.20
CA PRO A 67 17.97 -15.00 11.87
C PRO A 67 17.61 -13.68 12.57
N ASP A 68 18.58 -13.04 13.25
CA ASP A 68 18.34 -11.77 13.95
C ASP A 68 18.00 -10.63 12.98
N PHE A 69 18.70 -10.57 11.84
CA PHE A 69 18.39 -9.63 10.77
C PHE A 69 17.03 -9.90 10.14
N THR A 70 16.66 -11.18 9.97
CA THR A 70 15.33 -11.54 9.47
C THR A 70 14.25 -11.07 10.43
N ALA A 71 14.40 -11.34 11.73
CA ALA A 71 13.47 -10.87 12.76
C ALA A 71 13.36 -9.33 12.79
N PHE A 72 14.49 -8.62 12.64
CA PHE A 72 14.53 -7.17 12.53
C PHE A 72 13.73 -6.65 11.33
N VAL A 73 13.94 -7.21 10.13
CA VAL A 73 13.20 -6.84 8.91
C VAL A 73 11.70 -7.15 9.05
N MET A 74 11.33 -8.30 9.62
CA MET A 74 9.93 -8.68 9.82
C MET A 74 9.22 -7.77 10.84
N SER A 75 9.93 -7.34 11.89
CA SER A 75 9.41 -6.37 12.86
C SER A 75 9.17 -5.00 12.21
N ALA A 76 10.13 -4.53 11.41
CA ALA A 76 10.01 -3.28 10.67
C ALA A 76 8.87 -3.31 9.65
N GLU A 77 8.77 -4.38 8.86
CA GLU A 77 7.69 -4.57 7.89
C GLU A 77 6.33 -4.60 8.58
N LYS A 78 6.18 -5.35 9.69
CA LYS A 78 4.94 -5.38 10.48
C LYS A 78 4.52 -3.99 10.93
N SER A 79 5.49 -3.22 11.45
CA SER A 79 5.25 -1.87 11.96
C SER A 79 4.81 -0.93 10.85
N PHE A 80 5.49 -0.97 9.69
CA PHE A 80 5.13 -0.18 8.52
C PHE A 80 3.74 -0.55 8.00
N HIS A 81 3.45 -1.85 7.85
CA HIS A 81 2.16 -2.35 7.38
C HIS A 81 1.00 -1.84 8.24
N GLN A 82 1.13 -1.97 9.56
CA GLN A 82 0.09 -1.53 10.51
C GLN A 82 -0.10 -0.01 10.45
N GLY A 83 0.99 0.76 10.42
CA GLY A 83 0.94 2.21 10.27
C GLY A 83 0.30 2.64 8.95
N TYR A 84 0.63 1.94 7.86
CA TYR A 84 0.11 2.22 6.53
C TYR A 84 -1.40 1.96 6.42
N ILE A 85 -1.86 0.82 6.94
CA ILE A 85 -3.30 0.50 6.98
C ILE A 85 -4.05 1.49 7.86
N LYS A 86 -3.50 1.87 9.02
CA LYS A 86 -4.09 2.92 9.85
C LYS A 86 -4.24 4.22 9.05
N LEU A 87 -3.19 4.65 8.36
CA LEU A 87 -3.18 5.88 7.58
C LEU A 87 -4.27 5.88 6.50
N ILE A 88 -4.33 4.83 5.67
CA ILE A 88 -5.33 4.69 4.59
C ILE A 88 -6.76 4.74 5.12
N ARG A 89 -7.00 4.19 6.31
CA ARG A 89 -8.33 4.16 6.93
C ARG A 89 -8.73 5.51 7.53
N THR A 90 -7.78 6.30 8.00
CA THR A 90 -8.10 7.53 8.74
C THR A 90 -7.98 8.79 7.90
N VAL A 91 -7.09 8.79 6.90
CA VAL A 91 -6.77 9.97 6.11
C VAL A 91 -7.29 9.79 4.69
N GLN A 92 -8.10 10.75 4.27
CA GLN A 92 -8.71 10.79 2.94
C GLN A 92 -7.80 11.57 1.99
N LEU A 93 -7.53 10.99 0.81
CA LEU A 93 -6.77 11.59 -0.29
C LEU A 93 -7.60 11.64 -1.59
N ASP A 94 -8.92 11.75 -1.46
CA ASP A 94 -9.84 11.65 -2.58
C ASP A 94 -9.90 12.86 -3.51
N ALA A 95 -9.19 13.94 -3.17
CA ALA A 95 -8.96 15.07 -4.07
C ALA A 95 -7.63 14.95 -4.83
N LEU A 96 -6.79 13.96 -4.52
CA LEU A 96 -5.47 13.76 -5.13
C LEU A 96 -5.47 12.57 -6.10
N THR A 97 -4.64 12.70 -7.12
CA THR A 97 -4.25 11.60 -8.00
C THR A 97 -3.09 10.80 -7.38
N ARG A 98 -2.77 9.64 -7.96
CA ARG A 98 -1.56 8.87 -7.57
C ARG A 98 -0.29 9.70 -7.78
N GLN A 99 -0.21 10.46 -8.87
CA GLN A 99 0.97 11.25 -9.20
C GLN A 99 1.21 12.39 -8.20
N GLU A 100 0.13 12.99 -7.69
CA GLU A 100 0.20 14.08 -6.71
C GLU A 100 0.49 13.58 -5.28
N SER A 101 -0.10 12.44 -4.90
CA SER A 101 0.04 11.90 -3.55
C SER A 101 1.36 11.16 -3.32
N LEU A 102 1.92 10.49 -4.33
CA LEU A 102 3.11 9.65 -4.15
C LEU A 102 4.35 10.40 -3.67
N PRO A 103 4.71 11.60 -4.18
CA PRO A 103 5.82 12.38 -3.64
C PRO A 103 5.67 12.70 -2.14
N ALA A 104 4.45 13.05 -1.71
CA ALA A 104 4.14 13.33 -0.32
C ALA A 104 4.24 12.08 0.56
N LEU A 105 3.75 10.94 0.07
CA LEU A 105 3.88 9.65 0.76
C LEU A 105 5.35 9.22 0.88
N ILE A 106 6.15 9.39 -0.17
CA ILE A 106 7.58 9.06 -0.10
C ILE A 106 8.28 9.98 0.92
N THR A 107 8.02 11.29 0.85
CA THR A 107 8.70 12.28 1.69
C THR A 107 8.30 12.18 3.16
N HIS A 108 7.01 12.03 3.44
CA HIS A 108 6.50 12.15 4.82
C HIS A 108 6.22 10.81 5.48
N LEU A 109 6.02 9.73 4.72
CA LEU A 109 5.79 8.39 5.30
C LEU A 109 7.02 7.49 5.15
N PHE A 110 7.51 7.30 3.92
CA PHE A 110 8.55 6.30 3.67
C PHE A 110 9.94 6.77 4.11
N ALA A 111 10.35 8.00 3.79
CA ALA A 111 11.68 8.49 4.13
C ALA A 111 11.97 8.53 5.65
N PRO A 112 11.04 9.02 6.51
CA PRO A 112 11.25 8.98 7.96
C PRO A 112 11.31 7.54 8.49
N PHE A 113 10.47 6.64 7.97
CA PHE A 113 10.51 5.22 8.31
C PHE A 113 11.85 4.59 7.93
N ALA A 114 12.32 4.82 6.70
CA ALA A 114 13.59 4.30 6.22
C ALA A 114 14.78 4.86 7.02
N ALA A 115 14.77 6.15 7.37
CA ALA A 115 15.79 6.76 8.22
C ALA A 115 15.82 6.10 9.61
N SER A 116 14.67 5.93 10.25
CA SER A 116 14.54 5.24 11.53
C SER A 116 15.04 3.79 11.45
N PHE A 117 14.69 3.06 10.39
CA PHE A 117 15.17 1.71 10.14
C PHE A 117 16.70 1.64 10.05
N LEU A 118 17.32 2.53 9.25
CA LEU A 118 18.77 2.57 9.06
C LEU A 118 19.50 2.92 10.37
N LEU A 119 18.98 3.89 11.13
CA LEU A 119 19.55 4.29 12.42
C LEU A 119 19.43 3.19 13.48
N GLN A 120 18.32 2.46 13.51
CA GLN A 120 18.17 1.30 14.39
C GLN A 120 19.14 0.17 14.03
N MET A 121 19.32 -0.10 12.73
CA MET A 121 20.29 -1.09 12.26
C MET A 121 21.73 -0.69 12.61
N GLN A 122 22.08 0.60 12.43
CA GLN A 122 23.40 1.14 12.80
C GLN A 122 23.70 0.94 14.30
N ARG A 123 22.69 1.02 15.17
CA ARG A 123 22.85 0.78 16.61
C ARG A 123 23.01 -0.71 16.95
N ALA A 124 22.48 -1.59 16.10
CA ALA A 124 22.46 -3.03 16.34
C ALA A 124 23.73 -3.76 15.87
N VAL A 125 24.31 -3.34 14.74
CA VAL A 125 25.46 -4.01 14.11
C VAL A 125 26.51 -3.00 13.63
N ALA A 126 27.74 -3.48 13.36
CA ALA A 126 28.77 -2.67 12.70
C ALA A 126 28.21 -2.08 11.39
N SER A 127 28.52 -0.81 11.10
CA SER A 127 27.78 -0.05 10.09
C SER A 127 28.68 0.82 9.23
N PRO A 128 28.38 0.95 7.92
CA PRO A 128 29.00 1.97 7.08
C PRO A 128 28.59 3.38 7.56
N PRO A 129 29.33 4.43 7.16
CA PRO A 129 28.85 5.79 7.35
C PRO A 129 27.50 6.00 6.64
N ILE A 130 26.41 6.15 7.40
CA ILE A 130 25.04 6.26 6.85
C ILE A 130 24.91 7.43 5.87
N ALA A 131 25.55 8.56 6.16
CA ALA A 131 25.58 9.72 5.26
C ALA A 131 26.20 9.40 3.89
N MET A 132 27.21 8.52 3.84
CA MET A 132 27.79 8.07 2.57
C MET A 132 26.86 7.10 1.84
N LEU A 133 26.21 6.17 2.56
CA LEU A 133 25.24 5.24 1.98
C LEU A 133 24.07 5.97 1.30
N LEU A 134 23.65 7.07 1.91
CA LEU A 134 22.57 7.95 1.43
C LEU A 134 23.05 9.06 0.48
N ASN A 135 24.33 9.12 0.13
CA ASN A 135 24.81 10.11 -0.85
C ASN A 135 24.40 9.69 -2.27
N ASP A 136 23.60 10.52 -2.94
CA ASP A 136 23.05 10.24 -4.27
C ASP A 136 24.13 10.09 -5.38
N GLN A 137 25.33 10.62 -5.16
CA GLN A 137 26.46 10.57 -6.10
C GLN A 137 27.19 9.22 -6.12
N GLN A 138 26.99 8.38 -5.09
CA GLN A 138 27.63 7.07 -4.98
C GLN A 138 26.60 5.97 -5.08
N HIS A 139 26.92 4.86 -5.74
CA HIS A 139 26.04 3.70 -5.74
C HIS A 139 26.08 3.03 -4.36
N PRO A 140 24.95 2.73 -3.70
CA PRO A 140 24.92 2.28 -2.31
C PRO A 140 25.71 0.99 -2.10
N VAL A 141 25.69 0.07 -3.08
CA VAL A 141 26.50 -1.16 -3.02
C VAL A 141 28.01 -0.86 -3.02
N ALA A 142 28.46 0.17 -3.75
CA ALA A 142 29.87 0.55 -3.75
C ALA A 142 30.32 1.04 -2.37
N VAL A 143 29.47 1.82 -1.68
CA VAL A 143 29.73 2.31 -0.31
C VAL A 143 29.93 1.15 0.66
N ILE A 144 29.07 0.13 0.61
CA ILE A 144 29.19 -1.05 1.49
C ILE A 144 30.50 -1.80 1.28
N PHE A 145 30.92 -1.94 0.03
CA PHE A 145 32.21 -2.56 -0.26
C PHE A 145 33.40 -1.72 0.19
N SER A 146 33.38 -0.41 -0.05
CA SER A 146 34.44 0.51 0.39
C SER A 146 34.56 0.53 1.92
N TRP A 147 33.44 0.47 2.63
CA TRP A 147 33.42 0.33 4.08
C TRP A 147 34.07 -0.99 4.54
N LEU A 148 33.70 -2.14 3.97
CA LEU A 148 34.32 -3.42 4.33
C LEU A 148 35.83 -3.41 4.05
N GLU A 149 36.26 -2.88 2.92
CA GLU A 149 37.70 -2.76 2.58
C GLU A 149 38.45 -1.96 3.64
N HIS A 150 37.89 -0.83 4.07
CA HIS A 150 38.46 -0.01 5.13
C HIS A 150 38.58 -0.77 6.45
N GLU A 151 37.51 -1.43 6.91
CA GLU A 151 37.50 -2.19 8.17
C GLU A 151 38.44 -3.40 8.16
N LEU A 152 38.70 -3.97 6.98
CA LEU A 152 39.65 -5.07 6.80
C LEU A 152 41.10 -4.61 6.56
N GLY A 153 41.34 -3.30 6.41
CA GLY A 153 42.66 -2.76 6.06
C GLY A 153 43.11 -3.12 4.64
N ILE A 154 42.17 -3.29 3.73
CA ILE A 154 42.40 -3.63 2.33
C ILE A 154 42.36 -2.35 1.49
N GLU A 155 43.33 -2.21 0.59
CA GLU A 155 43.37 -1.10 -0.37
C GLU A 155 42.07 -1.01 -1.19
N PRO A 156 41.57 0.20 -1.51
CA PRO A 156 40.32 0.37 -2.23
C PRO A 156 40.26 -0.45 -3.53
N HIS A 157 39.13 -1.11 -3.75
CA HIS A 157 38.88 -1.98 -4.91
C HIS A 157 39.76 -3.23 -5.00
N ARG A 158 40.53 -3.58 -3.97
CA ARG A 158 41.40 -4.78 -3.97
C ARG A 158 40.76 -6.03 -3.34
N LEU A 159 39.59 -5.93 -2.71
CA LEU A 159 38.93 -7.10 -2.09
C LEU A 159 38.74 -8.25 -3.07
N GLY A 160 38.31 -7.97 -4.31
CA GLY A 160 38.13 -9.00 -5.33
C GLY A 160 39.43 -9.72 -5.73
N HIS A 161 40.57 -9.03 -5.66
CA HIS A 161 41.87 -9.65 -5.93
C HIS A 161 42.27 -10.64 -4.83
N GLN A 162 41.97 -10.29 -3.58
CA GLN A 162 42.27 -11.13 -2.43
C GLN A 162 41.35 -12.36 -2.34
N LEU A 163 40.05 -12.20 -2.66
CA LEU A 163 39.09 -13.30 -2.64
C LEU A 163 39.24 -14.26 -3.82
N TYR A 164 39.71 -13.76 -4.95
CA TYR A 164 39.79 -14.52 -6.20
C TYR A 164 41.16 -14.31 -6.84
N PRO A 165 42.26 -14.90 -6.34
CA PRO A 165 43.62 -14.54 -6.75
C PRO A 165 43.95 -14.83 -8.22
N ASP A 166 43.40 -15.90 -8.81
CA ASP A 166 43.72 -16.30 -10.19
C ASP A 166 42.81 -15.61 -11.22
N ALA A 167 43.36 -15.26 -12.39
CA ALA A 167 42.61 -14.56 -13.45
C ALA A 167 41.80 -15.49 -14.39
N ASN A 168 41.53 -16.73 -13.97
CA ASN A 168 40.96 -17.78 -14.82
C ASN A 168 39.64 -18.33 -14.25
N GLY A 169 38.74 -18.75 -15.14
CA GLY A 169 37.51 -19.48 -14.78
C GLY A 169 36.59 -18.72 -13.82
N GLU A 170 36.20 -19.37 -12.72
CA GLU A 170 35.27 -18.83 -11.70
C GLU A 170 35.82 -17.59 -10.98
N ASN A 171 37.13 -17.47 -10.82
CA ASN A 171 37.78 -16.36 -10.12
C ASN A 171 37.66 -15.03 -10.90
N LYS A 172 37.81 -15.07 -12.24
CA LYS A 172 37.56 -13.90 -13.11
C LYS A 172 36.10 -13.46 -13.04
N ASN A 173 35.17 -14.43 -13.07
CA ASN A 173 33.74 -14.17 -12.98
C ASN A 173 33.36 -13.49 -11.64
N GLY A 174 34.00 -13.87 -10.54
CA GLY A 174 33.82 -13.25 -9.22
C GLY A 174 34.25 -11.77 -9.18
N ARG A 175 35.46 -11.47 -9.66
CA ARG A 175 35.98 -10.08 -9.73
C ARG A 175 35.11 -9.17 -10.59
N GLU A 176 34.79 -9.61 -11.81
CA GLU A 176 33.96 -8.84 -12.75
C GLU A 176 32.54 -8.64 -12.23
N LEU A 177 31.99 -9.62 -11.51
CA LEU A 177 30.70 -9.50 -10.86
C LEU A 177 30.70 -8.41 -9.78
N MET A 178 31.68 -8.43 -8.87
CA MET A 178 31.81 -7.40 -7.83
C MET A 178 31.97 -6.00 -8.44
N GLN A 179 32.73 -5.89 -9.53
CA GLN A 179 32.89 -4.62 -10.24
C GLN A 179 31.55 -4.13 -10.83
N ARG A 180 30.78 -5.01 -11.48
CA ARG A 180 29.45 -4.66 -12.00
C ARG A 180 28.49 -4.23 -10.89
N TRP A 181 28.56 -4.85 -9.71
CA TRP A 181 27.77 -4.48 -8.54
C TRP A 181 28.11 -3.09 -8.03
N ARG A 182 29.40 -2.76 -7.91
CA ARG A 182 29.84 -1.41 -7.52
C ARG A 182 29.41 -0.34 -8.51
N GLN A 183 29.41 -0.65 -9.80
CA GLN A 183 28.99 0.27 -10.86
C GLN A 183 27.48 0.40 -11.01
N GLY A 184 26.68 -0.38 -10.25
CA GLY A 184 25.22 -0.41 -10.41
C GLY A 184 24.73 -1.03 -11.71
N LYS A 185 25.61 -1.62 -12.53
CA LYS A 185 25.25 -2.31 -13.78
C LYS A 185 24.45 -3.59 -13.54
N GLN A 186 24.62 -4.19 -12.37
CA GLN A 186 23.88 -5.36 -11.91
C GLN A 186 23.72 -5.28 -10.40
N LEU A 187 22.54 -5.56 -9.88
CA LEU A 187 22.34 -5.66 -8.44
C LEU A 187 22.72 -7.07 -7.91
N PRO A 188 23.25 -7.17 -6.68
CA PRO A 188 23.55 -8.45 -6.07
C PRO A 188 22.28 -9.25 -5.81
N THR A 189 22.26 -10.53 -6.19
CA THR A 189 21.15 -11.44 -5.86
C THR A 189 21.30 -11.99 -4.45
N LEU A 190 20.21 -12.30 -3.77
CA LEU A 190 20.27 -12.81 -2.38
C LEU A 190 21.09 -14.09 -2.28
N GLN A 191 20.98 -14.97 -3.29
CA GLN A 191 21.83 -16.16 -3.41
C GLN A 191 23.32 -15.82 -3.52
N ARG A 192 23.68 -14.85 -4.36
CA ARG A 192 25.10 -14.47 -4.58
C ARG A 192 25.68 -13.73 -3.38
N ILE A 193 24.87 -12.97 -2.65
CA ILE A 193 25.24 -12.38 -1.36
C ILE A 193 25.62 -13.48 -0.36
N SER A 194 24.75 -14.50 -0.20
CA SER A 194 25.03 -15.64 0.69
C SER A 194 26.29 -16.42 0.29
N LEU A 195 26.55 -16.58 -1.02
CA LEU A 195 27.80 -17.20 -1.49
C LEU A 195 29.03 -16.33 -1.17
N LEU A 196 28.94 -15.02 -1.38
CA LEU A 196 30.02 -14.08 -1.06
C LEU A 196 30.34 -14.10 0.44
N GLN A 197 29.32 -14.16 1.30
CA GLN A 197 29.51 -14.29 2.75
C GLN A 197 30.34 -15.52 3.11
N LYS A 198 30.04 -16.69 2.51
CA LYS A 198 30.81 -17.92 2.72
C LYS A 198 32.26 -17.77 2.28
N THR A 199 32.50 -17.15 1.13
CA THR A 199 33.86 -16.87 0.64
C THR A 199 34.62 -15.93 1.59
N LEU A 200 33.97 -14.87 2.07
CA LEU A 200 34.53 -13.92 3.04
C LEU A 200 34.87 -14.58 4.37
N LEU A 201 33.98 -15.42 4.91
CA LEU A 201 34.23 -16.15 6.16
C LEU A 201 35.39 -17.14 6.03
N GLY A 202 35.57 -17.76 4.86
CA GLY A 202 36.72 -18.60 4.57
C GLY A 202 38.04 -17.82 4.52
N ALA A 203 38.02 -16.59 3.99
CA ALA A 203 39.21 -15.75 3.87
C ALA A 203 39.56 -14.95 5.15
N PHE A 204 38.56 -14.57 5.94
CA PHE A 204 38.71 -13.73 7.14
C PHE A 204 37.99 -14.34 8.35
N THR A 205 38.43 -15.53 8.78
CA THR A 205 37.77 -16.34 9.81
C THR A 205 37.56 -15.64 11.16
N VAL A 206 38.43 -14.70 11.54
CA VAL A 206 38.34 -13.96 12.82
C VAL A 206 37.36 -12.77 12.76
N ARG A 207 36.83 -12.44 11.58
CA ARG A 207 36.00 -11.24 11.33
C ARG A 207 34.52 -11.57 11.11
N GLU A 208 34.02 -12.66 11.70
CA GLU A 208 32.66 -13.16 11.51
C GLU A 208 31.58 -12.09 11.68
N ARG A 209 31.59 -11.36 12.81
CA ARG A 209 30.60 -10.30 13.10
C ARG A 209 30.59 -9.19 12.05
N LEU A 210 31.76 -8.76 11.58
CA LEU A 210 31.90 -7.73 10.55
C LEU A 210 31.37 -8.23 9.20
N ILE A 211 31.69 -9.47 8.83
CA ILE A 211 31.22 -10.08 7.57
C ILE A 211 29.71 -10.28 7.57
N THR A 212 29.14 -10.70 8.69
CA THR A 212 27.69 -10.81 8.86
C THR A 212 27.03 -9.44 8.72
N ALA A 213 27.52 -8.41 9.41
CA ALA A 213 27.01 -7.04 9.27
C ALA A 213 27.14 -6.51 7.82
N PHE A 214 28.28 -6.75 7.16
CA PHE A 214 28.47 -6.44 5.74
C PHE A 214 27.42 -7.09 4.85
N THR A 215 27.12 -8.35 5.10
CA THR A 215 26.14 -9.12 4.32
C THR A 215 24.74 -8.53 4.46
N GLU A 216 24.36 -8.17 5.68
CA GLU A 216 23.08 -7.52 5.99
C GLU A 216 22.99 -6.13 5.34
N TRP A 217 24.03 -5.29 5.48
CA TRP A 217 24.10 -3.98 4.84
C TRP A 217 24.12 -4.06 3.31
N LEU A 218 24.67 -5.11 2.72
CA LEU A 218 24.65 -5.33 1.27
C LEU A 218 23.22 -5.63 0.77
N ILE A 219 22.41 -6.35 1.55
CA ILE A 219 20.98 -6.55 1.27
C ILE A 219 20.24 -5.21 1.33
N ILE A 220 20.52 -4.38 2.35
CA ILE A 220 19.90 -3.05 2.48
C ILE A 220 20.33 -2.11 1.36
N ALA A 221 21.61 -2.07 0.99
CA ALA A 221 22.10 -1.25 -0.12
C ALA A 221 21.45 -1.65 -1.46
N ARG A 222 21.24 -2.96 -1.67
CA ARG A 222 20.48 -3.46 -2.82
C ARG A 222 19.03 -2.96 -2.79
N ALA A 223 18.36 -3.09 -1.65
CA ALA A 223 16.98 -2.65 -1.50
C ALA A 223 16.84 -1.14 -1.75
N LEU A 224 17.76 -0.34 -1.20
CA LEU A 224 17.83 1.10 -1.39
C LEU A 224 17.99 1.48 -2.88
N ALA A 225 18.85 0.79 -3.63
CA ALA A 225 19.00 1.01 -5.07
C ALA A 225 17.70 0.74 -5.85
N VAL A 226 16.93 -0.28 -5.48
CA VAL A 226 15.63 -0.58 -6.10
C VAL A 226 14.58 0.48 -5.75
N PHE A 227 14.55 0.93 -4.49
CA PHE A 227 13.62 1.99 -4.08
C PHE A 227 13.95 3.32 -4.72
N ASP A 228 15.24 3.66 -4.86
CA ASP A 228 15.68 4.86 -5.59
C ASP A 228 15.23 4.84 -7.04
N GLU A 229 15.43 3.72 -7.75
CA GLU A 229 14.96 3.55 -9.12
C GLU A 229 13.44 3.75 -9.21
N ALA A 230 12.68 3.20 -8.27
CA ALA A 230 11.23 3.33 -8.24
C ALA A 230 10.75 4.76 -7.91
N ALA A 231 11.51 5.51 -7.12
CA ALA A 231 11.18 6.87 -6.72
C ALA A 231 11.68 7.95 -7.69
N ALA A 232 12.62 7.62 -8.58
CA ALA A 232 13.35 8.58 -9.41
C ALA A 232 12.46 9.47 -10.30
N ALA A 233 11.27 8.99 -10.70
CA ALA A 233 10.30 9.77 -11.47
C ALA A 233 9.62 10.88 -10.64
N HIS A 234 9.72 10.83 -9.31
CA HIS A 234 9.01 11.70 -8.38
C HIS A 234 9.96 12.59 -7.58
N LEU A 235 11.03 12.01 -7.03
CA LEU A 235 11.99 12.72 -6.19
C LEU A 235 13.30 11.93 -6.00
N LYS A 236 14.29 12.57 -5.40
CA LYS A 236 15.54 11.94 -4.97
C LYS A 236 15.37 11.30 -3.59
N LEU A 237 15.09 9.99 -3.56
CA LEU A 237 14.72 9.30 -2.33
C LEU A 237 15.83 9.36 -1.25
N ARG A 238 17.08 9.07 -1.61
CA ARG A 238 18.17 9.12 -0.62
C ARG A 238 18.41 10.50 -0.01
N ASP A 239 18.19 11.59 -0.76
CA ASP A 239 18.27 12.95 -0.20
C ASP A 239 17.17 13.19 0.84
N CYS A 240 15.95 12.69 0.60
CA CYS A 240 14.87 12.74 1.58
C CYS A 240 15.23 11.93 2.84
N ILE A 241 15.73 10.71 2.70
CA ILE A 241 16.13 9.88 3.84
C ILE A 241 17.29 10.54 4.60
N LEU A 242 18.28 11.09 3.89
CA LEU A 242 19.43 11.77 4.49
C LEU A 242 18.98 12.97 5.32
N ARG A 243 18.03 13.77 4.82
CA ARG A 243 17.44 14.86 5.58
C ARG A 243 16.85 14.37 6.89
N GLU A 244 16.08 13.29 6.87
CA GLU A 244 15.49 12.71 8.08
C GLU A 244 16.55 12.14 9.05
N VAL A 245 17.64 11.54 8.53
CA VAL A 245 18.77 11.07 9.34
C VAL A 245 19.51 12.22 10.03
N LEU A 246 19.66 13.37 9.34
CA LEU A 246 20.35 14.54 9.87
C LEU A 246 19.45 15.46 10.71
N SER A 247 18.14 15.24 10.67
CA SER A 247 17.16 16.05 11.38
C SER A 247 17.00 15.55 12.81
N ASP A 248 17.16 16.44 13.79
CA ASP A 248 16.79 16.20 15.20
C ASP A 248 15.31 16.57 15.45
N VAL A 249 14.47 16.46 14.41
CA VAL A 249 13.11 17.01 14.41
C VAL A 249 12.13 16.00 15.02
N GLN A 250 11.20 16.52 15.82
CA GLN A 250 10.11 15.74 16.41
C GLN A 250 9.31 14.99 15.32
N PRO A 251 8.69 13.84 15.64
CA PRO A 251 7.87 13.10 14.70
C PRO A 251 6.78 13.98 14.10
N ASP A 252 6.84 14.21 12.79
CA ASP A 252 5.81 14.94 12.06
C ASP A 252 4.49 14.16 12.05
N ASP A 253 3.35 14.86 12.24
CA ASP A 253 2.03 14.27 12.00
C ASP A 253 1.78 14.15 10.50
N ILE A 254 2.13 12.98 9.96
CA ILE A 254 1.94 12.61 8.55
C ILE A 254 0.47 12.77 8.14
N GLY A 255 -0.46 12.43 9.04
CA GLY A 255 -1.88 12.51 8.75
C GLY A 255 -2.33 13.95 8.56
N ALA A 256 -1.86 14.87 9.40
CA ALA A 256 -2.11 16.30 9.25
C ALA A 256 -1.53 16.85 7.94
N LYS A 257 -0.30 16.47 7.57
CA LYS A 257 0.32 16.91 6.30
C LYS A 257 -0.46 16.45 5.07
N LEU A 258 -0.82 15.18 5.03
CA LEU A 258 -1.60 14.61 3.92
C LEU A 258 -3.02 15.18 3.86
N ALA A 259 -3.68 15.37 5.00
CA ALA A 259 -5.00 16.00 5.05
C ALA A 259 -4.97 17.45 4.53
N ALA A 260 -3.94 18.22 4.92
CA ALA A 260 -3.76 19.59 4.43
C ALA A 260 -3.58 19.62 2.89
N LEU A 261 -2.79 18.70 2.34
CA LEU A 261 -2.62 18.56 0.88
C LEU A 261 -3.95 18.22 0.19
N ASN A 262 -4.75 17.30 0.75
CA ASN A 262 -6.06 16.95 0.20
C ASN A 262 -7.02 18.16 0.21
N VAL A 263 -7.05 18.93 1.30
CA VAL A 263 -7.87 20.15 1.41
C VAL A 263 -7.44 21.17 0.35
N GLN A 264 -6.14 21.41 0.21
CA GLN A 264 -5.60 22.33 -0.79
C GLN A 264 -5.98 21.91 -2.22
N ALA A 265 -5.86 20.61 -2.54
CA ALA A 265 -6.24 20.09 -3.86
C ALA A 265 -7.75 20.22 -4.13
N SER A 266 -8.58 20.11 -3.10
CA SER A 266 -10.04 20.24 -3.23
C SER A 266 -10.56 21.69 -3.29
N ALA A 267 -9.70 22.69 -3.04
CA ALA A 267 -10.14 24.08 -2.84
C ALA A 267 -10.93 24.67 -4.01
N HIS A 268 -10.55 24.34 -5.25
CA HIS A 268 -11.21 24.83 -6.47
C HIS A 268 -12.53 24.12 -6.80
N LYS A 269 -12.92 23.09 -6.01
CA LYS A 269 -14.13 22.29 -6.21
C LYS A 269 -15.13 22.43 -5.05
N ARG A 270 -14.98 23.47 -4.22
CA ARG A 270 -15.74 23.64 -2.97
C ARG A 270 -17.25 23.57 -3.17
N ASP A 271 -17.78 24.23 -4.20
CA ASP A 271 -19.22 24.25 -4.47
C ASP A 271 -19.74 22.86 -4.85
N MET A 272 -18.98 22.11 -5.66
CA MET A 272 -19.28 20.72 -6.00
C MET A 272 -19.30 19.84 -4.75
N VAL A 273 -18.33 19.99 -3.84
CA VAL A 273 -18.28 19.26 -2.57
C VAL A 273 -19.51 19.58 -1.71
N CYS A 274 -19.87 20.85 -1.58
CA CYS A 274 -21.06 21.29 -0.85
C CYS A 274 -22.33 20.64 -1.40
N HIS A 275 -22.51 20.62 -2.73
CA HIS A 275 -23.65 19.94 -3.36
C HIS A 275 -23.70 18.44 -3.04
N GLY A 276 -22.56 17.75 -3.11
CA GLY A 276 -22.47 16.33 -2.76
C GLY A 276 -22.86 16.06 -1.30
N LEU A 277 -22.42 16.90 -0.36
CA LEU A 277 -22.76 16.77 1.06
C LEU A 277 -24.25 17.00 1.34
N VAL A 278 -24.87 17.95 0.64
CA VAL A 278 -26.33 18.18 0.73
C VAL A 278 -27.09 16.94 0.22
N LEU A 279 -26.64 16.35 -0.89
CA LEU A 279 -27.22 15.12 -1.40
C LEU A 279 -27.06 13.95 -0.42
N ASP A 280 -25.90 13.79 0.22
CA ASP A 280 -25.69 12.75 1.24
C ASP A 280 -26.67 12.88 2.41
N ASP A 281 -26.89 14.10 2.89
CA ASP A 281 -27.87 14.38 3.94
C ASP A 281 -29.30 14.03 3.51
N GLN A 282 -29.70 14.47 2.31
CA GLN A 282 -31.02 14.20 1.75
C GLN A 282 -31.26 12.71 1.47
N LEU A 283 -30.20 11.94 1.21
CA LEU A 283 -30.22 10.51 0.93
C LEU A 283 -29.89 9.65 2.15
N LYS A 284 -29.85 10.22 3.36
CA LYS A 284 -29.70 9.46 4.61
C LYS A 284 -30.78 8.39 4.71
N ARG A 285 -30.37 7.17 5.03
CA ARG A 285 -31.24 5.97 5.02
C ARG A 285 -32.30 5.94 6.11
N THR A 286 -32.09 6.72 7.17
CA THR A 286 -32.91 6.70 8.39
C THR A 286 -33.74 7.96 8.58
N THR A 287 -33.74 8.86 7.59
CA THR A 287 -34.58 10.07 7.62
C THR A 287 -35.83 9.84 6.79
N ASP A 288 -36.98 10.31 7.26
CA ASP A 288 -38.20 10.28 6.46
C ASP A 288 -38.04 11.13 5.19
N LYS A 289 -38.69 10.69 4.11
CA LYS A 289 -38.67 11.38 2.81
C LYS A 289 -40.02 12.00 2.52
N SER A 290 -40.01 13.23 2.02
CA SER A 290 -41.24 13.91 1.60
C SER A 290 -41.64 13.52 0.18
N VAL A 291 -42.93 13.67 -0.14
CA VAL A 291 -43.43 13.53 -1.52
C VAL A 291 -42.69 14.49 -2.45
N GLY A 292 -42.33 14.01 -3.65
CA GLY A 292 -41.55 14.73 -4.66
C GLY A 292 -40.04 14.72 -4.42
N GLN A 293 -39.56 14.23 -3.27
CA GLN A 293 -38.13 14.20 -2.96
C GLN A 293 -37.38 13.20 -3.86
N GLN A 294 -38.02 12.12 -4.31
CA GLN A 294 -37.42 11.18 -5.25
C GLN A 294 -36.99 11.87 -6.55
N ALA A 295 -37.90 12.63 -7.18
CA ALA A 295 -37.62 13.36 -8.42
C ALA A 295 -36.60 14.49 -8.22
N ARG A 296 -36.70 15.25 -7.11
CA ARG A 296 -35.76 16.34 -6.80
C ARG A 296 -34.33 15.83 -6.60
N THR A 297 -34.16 14.78 -5.82
CA THR A 297 -32.85 14.17 -5.54
C THR A 297 -32.26 13.50 -6.79
N ARG A 298 -33.09 12.91 -7.66
CA ARG A 298 -32.66 12.40 -8.97
C ARG A 298 -32.06 13.50 -9.85
N PHE A 299 -32.78 14.61 -10.00
CA PHE A 299 -32.30 15.78 -10.74
C PHE A 299 -30.99 16.33 -10.15
N ALA A 300 -30.92 16.47 -8.82
CA ALA A 300 -29.71 16.95 -8.14
C ALA A 300 -28.52 15.99 -8.31
N LEU A 301 -28.73 14.66 -8.31
CA LEU A 301 -27.68 13.67 -8.61
C LEU A 301 -27.17 13.80 -10.06
N ASP A 302 -28.07 14.03 -11.02
CA ASP A 302 -27.68 14.20 -12.42
C ASP A 302 -26.88 15.49 -12.62
N GLN A 303 -27.24 16.57 -11.92
CA GLN A 303 -26.44 17.79 -11.87
C GLN A 303 -25.07 17.54 -11.23
N PHE A 304 -25.01 16.81 -10.11
CA PHE A 304 -23.76 16.48 -9.44
C PHE A 304 -22.82 15.65 -10.33
N ARG A 305 -23.35 14.66 -11.05
CA ARG A 305 -22.61 13.90 -12.07
C ARG A 305 -22.03 14.82 -13.15
N HIS A 306 -22.83 15.77 -13.63
CA HIS A 306 -22.37 16.74 -14.63
C HIS A 306 -21.23 17.63 -14.08
N GLN A 307 -21.36 18.11 -12.84
CA GLN A 307 -20.30 18.91 -12.20
C GLN A 307 -18.99 18.12 -12.06
N ILE A 308 -19.04 16.85 -11.64
CA ILE A 308 -17.85 15.99 -11.60
C ILE A 308 -17.19 15.90 -12.98
N SER A 309 -17.98 15.71 -14.04
CA SER A 309 -17.44 15.60 -15.41
C SER A 309 -16.73 16.87 -15.91
N ILE A 310 -17.13 18.05 -15.41
CA ILE A 310 -16.52 19.33 -15.77
C ILE A 310 -15.25 19.59 -14.95
N HIS A 311 -15.30 19.30 -13.65
CA HIS A 311 -14.24 19.69 -12.71
C HIS A 311 -13.18 18.60 -12.46
N GLU A 312 -13.42 17.34 -12.85
CA GLU A 312 -12.54 16.21 -12.54
C GLU A 312 -12.25 15.32 -13.76
N PRO A 313 -11.21 15.62 -14.55
CA PRO A 313 -10.81 14.79 -15.68
C PRO A 313 -10.48 13.35 -15.27
N GLU A 314 -9.85 13.18 -14.11
CA GLU A 314 -9.46 11.87 -13.56
C GLU A 314 -10.53 11.24 -12.66
N SER A 315 -11.72 11.86 -12.51
CA SER A 315 -12.88 11.25 -11.84
C SER A 315 -12.60 10.74 -10.41
N VAL A 316 -11.82 11.50 -9.64
CA VAL A 316 -11.33 11.10 -8.30
C VAL A 316 -12.44 10.98 -7.26
N SER A 317 -13.51 11.77 -7.40
CA SER A 317 -14.67 11.79 -6.51
C SER A 317 -15.81 10.85 -6.94
N THR A 318 -15.65 10.11 -8.05
CA THR A 318 -16.71 9.25 -8.60
C THR A 318 -17.18 8.17 -7.64
N TYR A 319 -16.32 7.71 -6.71
CA TYR A 319 -16.73 6.77 -5.67
C TYR A 319 -17.93 7.29 -4.85
N PHE A 320 -17.98 8.60 -4.60
CA PHE A 320 -19.01 9.23 -3.80
C PHE A 320 -20.31 9.38 -4.59
N LEU A 321 -20.23 9.72 -5.88
CA LEU A 321 -21.40 9.69 -6.77
C LEU A 321 -22.02 8.28 -6.82
N GLU A 322 -21.21 7.26 -7.07
CA GLU A 322 -21.68 5.86 -7.10
C GLU A 322 -22.30 5.43 -5.77
N PHE A 323 -21.76 5.91 -4.65
CA PHE A 323 -22.33 5.67 -3.34
C PHE A 323 -23.73 6.30 -3.17
N LEU A 324 -23.89 7.56 -3.59
CA LEU A 324 -25.17 8.26 -3.54
C LEU A 324 -26.20 7.66 -4.51
N GLU A 325 -25.77 7.22 -5.69
CA GLU A 325 -26.60 6.46 -6.64
C GLU A 325 -27.11 5.17 -6.02
N GLY A 326 -26.21 4.38 -5.40
CA GLY A 326 -26.57 3.15 -4.69
C GLY A 326 -27.61 3.41 -3.61
N ARG A 327 -27.45 4.46 -2.81
CA ARG A 327 -28.46 4.87 -1.83
C ARG A 327 -29.78 5.24 -2.48
N TRP A 328 -29.78 6.14 -3.46
CA TRP A 328 -31.00 6.57 -4.14
C TRP A 328 -31.80 5.38 -4.68
N HIS A 329 -31.13 4.43 -5.33
CA HIS A 329 -31.75 3.22 -5.85
C HIS A 329 -32.34 2.32 -4.74
N VAL A 330 -31.66 2.15 -3.59
CA VAL A 330 -32.26 1.42 -2.46
C VAL A 330 -33.52 2.12 -1.96
N LEU A 331 -33.47 3.44 -1.80
CA LEU A 331 -34.61 4.23 -1.33
C LEU A 331 -35.78 4.23 -2.31
N ALA A 332 -35.51 4.01 -3.59
CA ALA A 332 -36.49 3.83 -4.66
C ALA A 332 -36.98 2.36 -4.80
N GLY A 333 -36.48 1.42 -4.00
CA GLY A 333 -36.84 0.00 -4.08
C GLY A 333 -36.13 -0.79 -5.18
N GLN A 334 -35.15 -0.20 -5.86
CA GLN A 334 -34.42 -0.78 -7.00
C GLN A 334 -33.13 -1.47 -6.53
N LEU A 335 -33.29 -2.54 -5.75
CA LEU A 335 -32.18 -3.17 -5.01
C LEU A 335 -31.12 -3.82 -5.90
N GLU A 336 -31.48 -4.34 -7.08
CA GLU A 336 -30.51 -4.95 -8.00
C GLU A 336 -29.60 -3.90 -8.64
N THR A 337 -30.17 -2.79 -9.11
CA THR A 337 -29.43 -1.65 -9.65
C THR A 337 -28.54 -1.02 -8.58
N ALA A 338 -29.06 -0.84 -7.37
CA ALA A 338 -28.30 -0.33 -6.25
C ALA A 338 -27.04 -1.15 -5.96
N LEU A 339 -27.12 -2.48 -6.07
CA LEU A 339 -26.00 -3.36 -5.76
C LEU A 339 -24.80 -3.11 -6.69
N GLY A 340 -25.06 -2.85 -7.98
CA GLY A 340 -24.00 -2.49 -8.94
C GLY A 340 -23.30 -1.18 -8.57
N HIS A 341 -24.06 -0.16 -8.18
CA HIS A 341 -23.52 1.13 -7.74
C HIS A 341 -22.72 1.00 -6.44
N TYR A 342 -23.18 0.24 -5.45
CA TYR A 342 -22.42 -0.02 -4.23
C TYR A 342 -21.13 -0.80 -4.48
N GLU A 343 -21.16 -1.78 -5.39
CA GLU A 343 -19.95 -2.49 -5.83
C GLU A 343 -18.94 -1.50 -6.40
N GLN A 344 -19.37 -0.63 -7.32
CA GLN A 344 -18.49 0.34 -7.96
C GLN A 344 -17.96 1.38 -6.96
N ALA A 345 -18.82 1.88 -6.06
CA ALA A 345 -18.43 2.78 -4.99
C ALA A 345 -17.35 2.15 -4.10
N ALA A 346 -17.52 0.89 -3.69
CA ALA A 346 -16.55 0.17 -2.87
C ALA A 346 -15.22 -0.08 -3.61
N ASP A 347 -15.25 -0.37 -4.91
CA ASP A 347 -14.05 -0.55 -5.74
C ASP A 347 -13.26 0.77 -5.87
N LEU A 348 -13.94 1.91 -6.06
CA LEU A 348 -13.33 3.23 -6.23
C LEU A 348 -12.88 3.90 -4.92
N ALA A 349 -13.58 3.62 -3.81
CA ALA A 349 -13.31 4.19 -2.50
C ALA A 349 -12.07 3.61 -1.82
N LEU A 350 -11.71 2.36 -2.16
CA LEU A 350 -10.61 1.61 -1.56
C LEU A 350 -9.27 2.32 -1.80
N TYR A 351 -8.45 2.48 -0.74
CA TYR A 351 -7.18 3.22 -0.80
C TYR A 351 -7.34 4.71 -1.17
N ARG A 352 -8.48 5.32 -0.84
CA ARG A 352 -8.79 6.71 -1.22
C ARG A 352 -9.53 7.51 -0.13
N SER A 353 -10.66 6.99 0.34
CA SER A 353 -11.68 7.82 1.02
C SER A 353 -11.66 7.78 2.55
N GLY A 354 -10.54 7.39 3.17
CA GLY A 354 -10.41 7.38 4.63
C GLY A 354 -11.53 6.59 5.31
N GLU A 355 -12.16 7.17 6.33
CA GLU A 355 -13.19 6.50 7.15
C GLU A 355 -14.48 6.23 6.34
N THR A 356 -14.73 7.00 5.26
CA THR A 356 -15.90 6.83 4.39
C THR A 356 -15.93 5.42 3.77
N GLN A 357 -14.77 4.81 3.54
CA GLN A 357 -14.65 3.42 3.07
C GLN A 357 -15.44 2.44 3.94
N LYS A 358 -15.44 2.63 5.26
CA LYS A 358 -16.12 1.76 6.22
C LYS A 358 -17.63 1.78 6.01
N ILE A 359 -18.21 2.95 5.78
CA ILE A 359 -19.64 3.13 5.59
C ILE A 359 -20.05 2.52 4.24
N ILE A 360 -19.31 2.82 3.18
CA ILE A 360 -19.56 2.27 1.84
C ILE A 360 -19.49 0.74 1.86
N LEU A 361 -18.43 0.16 2.42
CA LEU A 361 -18.27 -1.29 2.52
C LEU A 361 -19.39 -1.92 3.35
N ARG A 362 -19.79 -1.31 4.47
CA ARG A 362 -20.88 -1.83 5.31
C ARG A 362 -22.21 -1.87 4.56
N GLU A 363 -22.55 -0.80 3.86
CA GLU A 363 -23.79 -0.70 3.08
C GLU A 363 -23.81 -1.70 1.92
N ALA A 364 -22.69 -1.81 1.20
CA ALA A 364 -22.52 -2.77 0.13
C ALA A 364 -22.63 -4.23 0.63
N LEU A 365 -22.00 -4.56 1.76
CA LEU A 365 -22.07 -5.88 2.39
C LEU A 365 -23.50 -6.25 2.80
N LEU A 366 -24.22 -5.31 3.43
CA LEU A 366 -25.61 -5.52 3.84
C LEU A 366 -26.52 -5.81 2.64
N LEU A 367 -26.41 -5.01 1.57
CA LEU A 367 -27.22 -5.21 0.37
C LEU A 367 -26.85 -6.50 -0.37
N ALA A 368 -25.55 -6.82 -0.47
CA ALA A 368 -25.09 -8.08 -1.07
C ALA A 368 -25.62 -9.30 -0.30
N ALA A 369 -25.60 -9.26 1.03
CA ALA A 369 -26.17 -10.32 1.88
C ALA A 369 -27.70 -10.42 1.71
N TYR A 370 -28.40 -9.27 1.67
CA TYR A 370 -29.85 -9.22 1.49
C TYR A 370 -30.29 -9.85 0.16
N GLN A 371 -29.57 -9.54 -0.92
CA GLN A 371 -29.79 -10.06 -2.27
C GLN A 371 -29.25 -11.50 -2.48
N GLY A 372 -28.57 -12.09 -1.49
CA GLY A 372 -27.96 -13.41 -1.63
C GLY A 372 -26.76 -13.46 -2.59
N ALA A 373 -26.14 -12.32 -2.89
CA ALA A 373 -25.00 -12.18 -3.79
C ALA A 373 -23.68 -12.62 -3.13
N LEU A 374 -23.57 -13.92 -2.82
CA LEU A 374 -22.45 -14.50 -2.05
C LEU A 374 -21.05 -14.19 -2.64
N PRO A 375 -20.80 -14.26 -3.97
CA PRO A 375 -19.47 -13.95 -4.51
C PRO A 375 -19.05 -12.49 -4.24
N LEU A 376 -19.97 -11.54 -4.42
CA LEU A 376 -19.72 -10.13 -4.15
C LEU A 376 -19.52 -9.88 -2.65
N TYR A 377 -20.36 -10.48 -1.81
CA TYR A 377 -20.22 -10.41 -0.36
C TYR A 377 -18.82 -10.84 0.11
N LYS A 378 -18.35 -12.01 -0.35
CA LYS A 378 -17.01 -12.52 -0.02
C LYS A 378 -15.91 -11.52 -0.40
N ARG A 379 -15.94 -11.00 -1.63
CA ARG A 379 -14.97 -10.02 -2.13
C ARG A 379 -14.95 -8.75 -1.30
N LEU A 380 -16.13 -8.20 -0.97
CA LEU A 380 -16.26 -7.01 -0.11
C LEU A 380 -15.74 -7.29 1.31
N LYS A 381 -15.97 -8.50 1.83
CA LYS A 381 -15.49 -8.88 3.16
C LYS A 381 -13.97 -8.96 3.20
N HIS A 382 -13.32 -9.53 2.19
CA HIS A 382 -11.85 -9.54 2.15
C HIS A 382 -11.27 -8.12 2.26
N ARG A 383 -11.85 -7.15 1.55
CA ARG A 383 -11.42 -5.75 1.64
C ARG A 383 -11.66 -5.15 3.02
N ALA A 384 -12.82 -5.42 3.62
CA ALA A 384 -13.12 -4.98 4.98
C ALA A 384 -12.11 -5.53 5.98
N LEU A 385 -11.73 -6.81 5.85
CA LEU A 385 -10.75 -7.47 6.71
C LEU A 385 -9.34 -6.91 6.53
N VAL A 386 -8.88 -6.68 5.29
CA VAL A 386 -7.60 -6.00 5.03
C VAL A 386 -7.57 -4.61 5.67
N MET A 387 -8.67 -3.87 5.56
CA MET A 387 -8.81 -2.56 6.18
C MET A 387 -9.14 -2.65 7.68
N GLY A 388 -9.08 -3.82 8.32
CA GLY A 388 -9.35 -4.00 9.75
C GLY A 388 -10.72 -3.49 10.21
N PHE A 389 -11.71 -3.53 9.33
CA PHE A 389 -13.11 -3.25 9.64
C PHE A 389 -13.81 -4.55 10.04
N SER A 390 -14.42 -4.52 11.22
CA SER A 390 -15.28 -5.59 11.72
C SER A 390 -16.69 -5.07 11.94
N PHE A 391 -17.68 -5.86 11.51
CA PHE A 391 -19.10 -5.49 11.59
C PHE A 391 -19.95 -6.47 12.43
N LEU A 392 -19.43 -7.67 12.72
CA LEU A 392 -20.09 -8.70 13.55
C LEU A 392 -19.06 -9.36 14.50
N PRO A 393 -19.50 -10.11 15.52
CA PRO A 393 -18.62 -10.99 16.28
C PRO A 393 -17.99 -12.07 15.38
N ALA A 394 -16.76 -12.53 15.72
CA ALA A 394 -16.02 -13.57 14.96
C ALA A 394 -15.83 -13.24 13.47
N TRP A 395 -15.76 -11.95 13.12
CA TRP A 395 -15.75 -11.46 11.74
C TRP A 395 -14.53 -11.91 10.92
N ASP A 396 -13.39 -12.09 11.58
CA ASP A 396 -12.08 -12.40 11.03
C ASP A 396 -11.74 -13.89 11.02
N GLU A 397 -12.58 -14.74 11.61
CA GLU A 397 -12.34 -16.20 11.69
C GLU A 397 -12.62 -16.93 10.36
N ALA A 398 -13.56 -16.43 9.55
CA ALA A 398 -13.94 -17.03 8.27
C ALA A 398 -14.33 -15.96 7.24
N VAL A 399 -14.20 -16.24 5.94
CA VAL A 399 -14.50 -15.25 4.88
C VAL A 399 -15.99 -15.09 4.60
N ALA A 400 -16.81 -16.14 4.72
CA ALA A 400 -18.26 -16.01 4.67
C ALA A 400 -18.89 -17.33 5.09
N THR A 401 -19.61 -17.34 6.21
CA THR A 401 -20.43 -18.49 6.61
C THR A 401 -21.89 -18.25 6.24
N ALA A 402 -22.68 -19.33 6.08
CA ALA A 402 -24.11 -19.21 5.84
C ALA A 402 -24.82 -18.47 6.99
N GLN A 403 -24.37 -18.69 8.23
CA GLN A 403 -24.89 -18.03 9.42
C GLN A 403 -24.59 -16.52 9.43
N GLU A 404 -23.39 -16.13 9.02
CA GLU A 404 -23.00 -14.73 8.89
C GLU A 404 -23.84 -14.02 7.83
N LEU A 405 -24.01 -14.63 6.65
CA LEU A 405 -24.87 -14.07 5.58
C LEU A 405 -26.29 -13.86 6.08
N LYS A 406 -26.85 -14.85 6.79
CA LYS A 406 -28.18 -14.79 7.38
C LYS A 406 -28.28 -13.63 8.39
N THR A 407 -27.27 -13.47 9.25
CA THR A 407 -27.21 -12.40 10.25
C THR A 407 -27.12 -11.02 9.59
N MET A 408 -26.26 -10.84 8.59
CA MET A 408 -26.16 -9.60 7.82
C MET A 408 -27.47 -9.26 7.10
N ARG A 409 -28.14 -10.26 6.52
CA ARG A 409 -29.42 -10.10 5.86
C ARG A 409 -30.50 -9.59 6.81
N TYR A 410 -30.59 -10.12 8.02
CA TYR A 410 -31.56 -9.64 9.02
C TYR A 410 -31.31 -8.18 9.43
N ASN A 411 -30.06 -7.77 9.49
CA ASN A 411 -29.69 -6.39 9.84
C ASN A 411 -29.90 -5.37 8.70
N PHE A 412 -30.32 -5.81 7.51
CA PHE A 412 -30.50 -4.91 6.37
C PHE A 412 -31.60 -3.88 6.65
N GLU A 413 -32.77 -4.32 7.12
CA GLU A 413 -33.92 -3.44 7.35
C GLU A 413 -33.70 -2.49 8.53
N ASP A 414 -32.89 -2.87 9.52
CA ASP A 414 -32.47 -1.95 10.59
C ASP A 414 -31.61 -0.80 10.06
N ARG A 415 -30.87 -1.03 8.98
CA ARG A 415 -29.92 -0.06 8.38
C ARG A 415 -30.49 0.65 7.15
N PHE A 416 -31.50 0.08 6.53
CA PHE A 416 -32.29 0.63 5.44
C PHE A 416 -33.78 0.47 5.78
N PRO A 417 -34.26 1.18 6.80
CA PRO A 417 -35.62 1.00 7.28
C PRO A 417 -36.64 1.45 6.24
N VAL A 418 -37.81 0.81 6.26
CA VAL A 418 -38.90 1.09 5.31
C VAL A 418 -39.29 2.57 5.36
N HIS A 419 -39.33 3.19 6.54
CA HIS A 419 -39.66 4.61 6.72
C HIS A 419 -38.65 5.57 6.05
N GLY A 420 -37.42 5.12 5.77
CA GLY A 420 -36.44 5.89 5.03
C GLY A 420 -36.66 5.93 3.51
N ARG A 421 -37.45 5.00 2.95
CA ARG A 421 -37.69 4.91 1.50
C ARG A 421 -38.54 6.07 0.98
N PHE A 422 -38.46 6.36 -0.31
CA PHE A 422 -39.32 7.37 -0.94
C PHE A 422 -40.80 6.94 -0.86
N PRO A 423 -41.75 7.83 -0.50
CA PRO A 423 -43.17 7.51 -0.44
C PRO A 423 -43.70 6.88 -1.73
N GLU A 424 -43.26 7.40 -2.88
CA GLU A 424 -43.67 6.98 -4.21
C GLU A 424 -43.34 5.50 -4.48
N SER A 425 -42.20 5.00 -3.96
CA SER A 425 -41.80 3.59 -4.07
C SER A 425 -42.64 2.64 -3.22
N ARG A 426 -43.31 3.15 -2.18
CA ARG A 426 -44.22 2.36 -1.33
C ARG A 426 -45.60 2.26 -1.94
N MET A 427 -46.02 3.28 -2.69
CA MET A 427 -47.34 3.33 -3.33
C MET A 427 -47.43 2.40 -4.55
N SER A 428 -46.31 2.06 -5.19
CA SER A 428 -46.24 1.12 -6.32
C SER A 428 -46.28 -0.37 -5.94
N LEU A 429 -46.36 -0.70 -4.64
CA LEU A 429 -46.44 -2.08 -4.12
C LEU A 429 -47.87 -2.47 -3.69
N HIS A 430 -48.84 -1.58 -3.89
CA HIS A 430 -50.28 -1.80 -3.74
C HIS A 430 -50.97 -1.62 -5.09
#